data_AF-B2AMI3-F1
#
_entry.id   AF-B2AMI3-F1
#
_cell.length_a   1.000
_cell.length_b   1.000
_cell.length_c   1.000
_cell.angle_alpha   90.00
_cell.angle_beta   90.00
_cell.angle_gamma   90.00
#
_symmetry.space_group_name_H-M   'P 1'
#
loop_
_entity.id
_entity.type
_entity.pdbx_description
1 polymer ?
#
loop_
_entity_poly.entity_id
_entity_poly.type
_entity_poly.pdbx_seq_one_letter_code
_entity_poly.pdbx_strand_id
1 'polypeptide(L)'
;RPKRLWIDAICINQDDIQERESQVDIMRHIYRSATDVIAWIGEDNSPRDERGVAFLQQLRVRTVCTGDWPRGLVKATAKLEPETFLWLLSTAPSGVFTSPWFDLLSIFERPWFSRIWTVQEVVMGRSVGVWCGCHGIEWMDICYCAVFILRHATHALRNLAKLDTLDSHDLQGLGLRIYHWQRLIAAAKKIHVVGLFTS
;
A
#
# COMPACT_ATOMS: atom_id res chain seq x y z
N ARG A 1 5.76 4.82 31.54
CA ARG A 1 6.86 3.82 31.53
C ARG A 1 7.68 4.04 30.25
N PRO A 2 9.01 3.93 30.29
CA PRO A 2 9.86 4.09 29.09
C PRO A 2 9.56 3.01 28.04
N LYS A 3 9.62 3.37 26.76
CA LYS A 3 9.49 2.46 25.61
C LYS A 3 10.89 2.05 25.15
N ARG A 4 11.09 0.76 24.86
CA ARG A 4 12.32 0.25 24.26
C ARG A 4 12.14 0.24 22.75
N LEU A 5 13.00 0.96 22.04
CA LEU A 5 13.00 1.04 20.58
C LEU A 5 14.28 0.41 20.05
N TRP A 6 14.15 -0.30 18.94
CA TRP A 6 15.27 -0.77 18.14
C TRP A 6 15.11 -0.18 16.75
N ILE A 7 16.15 0.49 16.26
CA ILE A 7 16.19 1.16 14.96
C ILE A 7 17.51 0.73 14.33
N ASP A 8 17.46 0.02 13.21
CA ASP A 8 18.63 -0.53 12.51
C ASP A 8 19.75 0.51 12.32
N ALA A 9 19.39 1.71 11.87
CA ALA A 9 20.32 2.82 11.63
C ALA A 9 21.02 3.36 12.89
N ILE A 10 20.50 3.08 14.10
CA ILE A 10 21.03 3.60 15.37
C ILE A 10 21.64 2.48 16.21
N CYS A 11 21.00 1.30 16.22
CA CYS A 11 21.38 0.17 17.05
C CYS A 11 22.47 -0.71 16.45
N ILE A 12 22.78 -0.55 15.16
CA ILE A 12 23.84 -1.29 14.47
C ILE A 12 24.96 -0.30 14.11
N ASN A 13 26.21 -0.64 14.42
CA ASN A 13 27.35 0.11 13.91
C ASN A 13 27.43 -0.04 12.39
N GLN A 14 27.11 1.04 11.66
CA GLN A 14 27.07 1.00 10.19
C GLN A 14 28.47 0.88 9.56
N ASP A 15 29.52 1.24 10.31
CA ASP A 15 30.92 1.21 9.88
C ASP A 15 31.58 -0.16 10.12
N ASP A 16 30.93 -1.06 10.86
CA ASP A 16 31.40 -2.43 11.11
C ASP A 16 30.63 -3.44 10.25
N ILE A 17 31.29 -3.95 9.21
CA ILE A 17 30.71 -4.94 8.29
C ILE A 17 30.42 -6.26 9.02
N GLN A 18 31.29 -6.70 9.92
CA GLN A 18 31.12 -7.97 10.64
C GLN A 18 29.91 -7.89 11.57
N GLU A 19 29.74 -6.76 12.27
CA GLU A 19 28.55 -6.55 13.07
C GLU A 19 27.30 -6.56 12.18
N ARG A 20 27.28 -5.80 11.09
CA ARG A 20 26.12 -5.74 10.19
C ARG A 20 25.70 -7.11 9.68
N GLU A 21 26.65 -7.95 9.29
CA GLU A 21 26.38 -9.33 8.88
C GLU A 21 25.76 -10.15 10.03
N SER A 22 26.32 -10.05 11.24
CA SER A 22 25.77 -10.74 12.42
C SER A 22 24.37 -10.24 12.81
N GLN A 23 24.07 -8.95 12.60
CA GLN A 23 22.78 -8.35 12.93
C GLN A 23 21.69 -8.85 11.99
N VAL A 24 21.98 -9.08 10.71
CA VAL A 24 21.02 -9.64 9.74
C VAL A 24 20.41 -10.96 10.24
N ASP A 25 21.22 -11.82 10.88
CA ASP A 25 20.74 -13.10 11.43
C ASP A 25 19.80 -12.91 12.62
N ILE A 26 19.99 -11.85 13.40
CA ILE A 26 19.26 -11.56 14.63
C ILE A 26 18.02 -10.69 14.36
N MET A 27 17.99 -9.90 13.28
CA MET A 27 16.87 -9.03 12.91
C MET A 27 15.52 -9.77 12.88
N ARG A 28 15.51 -11.00 12.37
CA ARG A 28 14.31 -11.87 12.40
C ARG A 28 13.77 -12.08 13.82
N HIS A 29 14.65 -12.30 14.78
CA HIS A 29 14.27 -12.49 16.19
C HIS A 29 13.79 -11.19 16.83
N ILE A 30 14.38 -10.05 16.47
CA ILE A 30 13.98 -8.73 16.95
C ILE A 30 12.56 -8.40 16.50
N TYR A 31 12.29 -8.48 15.19
CA TYR A 31 10.94 -8.21 14.66
C TYR A 31 9.88 -9.15 15.23
N ARG A 32 10.22 -10.45 15.39
CA ARG A 32 9.32 -11.45 16.00
C ARG A 32 9.00 -11.18 17.48
N SER A 33 9.96 -10.61 18.20
CA SER A 33 9.84 -10.33 19.63
C SER A 33 9.26 -8.95 19.92
N ALA A 34 9.24 -8.06 18.92
CA ALA A 34 8.65 -6.74 19.04
C ALA A 34 7.15 -6.82 19.32
N THR A 35 6.67 -5.91 20.16
CA THR A 35 5.22 -5.71 20.34
C THR A 35 4.61 -5.09 19.09
N ASP A 36 5.29 -4.08 18.55
CA ASP A 36 4.90 -3.35 17.35
C ASP A 36 6.14 -3.18 16.46
N VAL A 37 5.95 -3.36 15.16
CA VAL A 37 6.94 -3.04 14.13
C VAL A 37 6.45 -1.80 13.38
N ILE A 38 7.32 -0.81 13.28
CA ILE A 38 7.03 0.46 12.60
C ILE A 38 7.90 0.55 11.36
N ALA A 39 7.26 0.52 10.19
CA ALA A 39 7.89 0.77 8.91
C ALA A 39 7.79 2.26 8.57
N TRP A 40 8.90 2.99 8.67
CA TRP A 40 8.97 4.39 8.23
C TRP A 40 9.24 4.47 6.73
N ILE A 41 8.33 5.04 5.96
CA ILE A 41 8.43 5.13 4.49
C ILE A 41 8.85 6.52 3.98
N GLY A 42 9.22 7.41 4.89
CA GLY A 42 9.69 8.76 4.62
C GLY A 42 8.72 9.84 5.09
N GLU A 43 9.13 11.10 4.91
CA GLU A 43 8.32 12.28 5.23
C GLU A 43 7.13 12.46 4.26
N ASP A 44 6.07 13.11 4.76
CA ASP A 44 4.87 13.54 4.05
C ASP A 44 5.05 14.92 3.39
N ASN A 45 6.09 15.03 2.57
CA ASN A 45 6.51 16.29 1.93
C ASN A 45 5.54 16.85 0.88
N SER A 46 4.38 16.23 0.65
CA SER A 46 3.45 16.60 -0.41
C SER A 46 2.00 16.47 0.06
N PRO A 47 1.11 17.39 -0.35
CA PRO A 47 -0.35 17.19 -0.22
C PRO A 47 -0.84 15.88 -0.83
N ARG A 48 -0.08 15.29 -1.76
CA ARG A 48 -0.40 13.97 -2.36
C ARG A 48 -0.26 12.84 -1.34
N ASP A 49 0.70 12.93 -0.43
CA ASP A 49 0.92 11.93 0.61
C ASP A 49 -0.26 11.93 1.59
N GLU A 50 -0.63 13.10 2.10
CA GLU A 50 -1.79 13.27 2.98
C GLU A 50 -3.06 12.72 2.32
N ARG A 51 -3.36 13.11 1.08
CA ARG A 51 -4.54 12.59 0.36
C ARG A 51 -4.48 11.08 0.12
N GLY A 52 -3.30 10.54 -0.20
CA GLY A 52 -3.09 9.11 -0.36
C GLY A 52 -3.37 8.34 0.93
N VAL A 53 -2.88 8.83 2.07
CA VAL A 53 -3.16 8.23 3.37
C VAL A 53 -4.62 8.39 3.78
N ALA A 54 -5.20 9.58 3.63
CA ALA A 54 -6.61 9.82 3.92
C ALA A 54 -7.51 8.89 3.08
N PHE A 55 -7.16 8.64 1.82
CA PHE A 55 -7.90 7.72 0.97
C PHE A 55 -7.80 6.26 1.49
N LEU A 56 -6.61 5.79 1.91
CA LEU A 56 -6.45 4.48 2.56
C LEU A 56 -7.28 4.36 3.84
N GLN A 57 -7.33 5.40 4.67
CA GLN A 57 -8.13 5.41 5.90
C GLN A 57 -9.63 5.38 5.60
N GLN A 58 -10.09 6.11 4.58
CA GLN A 58 -11.49 6.06 4.13
C GLN A 58 -11.87 4.66 3.64
N LEU A 59 -10.96 3.98 2.92
CA LEU A 59 -11.13 2.60 2.49
C LEU A 59 -11.32 1.65 3.67
N ARG A 60 -10.49 1.80 4.72
CA ARG A 60 -10.58 1.02 5.95
C ARG A 60 -11.93 1.19 6.66
N VAL A 61 -12.33 2.44 6.93
CA VAL A 61 -13.59 2.71 7.65
C VAL A 61 -14.78 2.04 6.95
N ARG A 62 -14.88 2.19 5.62
CA ARG A 62 -15.99 1.64 4.85
C ARG A 62 -16.01 0.11 4.79
N THR A 63 -14.84 -0.54 4.81
CA THR A 63 -14.75 -2.01 4.77
C THR A 63 -14.91 -2.66 6.15
N VAL A 64 -14.55 -1.95 7.23
CA VAL A 64 -14.80 -2.40 8.61
C VAL A 64 -16.29 -2.25 8.97
N CYS A 65 -16.94 -1.15 8.57
CA CYS A 65 -18.36 -0.93 8.84
C CYS A 65 -19.29 -1.97 8.21
N THR A 66 -18.85 -2.67 7.16
CA THR A 66 -19.63 -3.76 6.55
C THR A 66 -19.43 -5.12 7.25
N GLY A 67 -18.63 -5.19 8.32
CA GLY A 67 -18.39 -6.43 9.07
C GLY A 67 -17.53 -7.48 8.34
N ASP A 68 -17.07 -7.15 7.13
CA ASP A 68 -16.30 -8.01 6.24
C ASP A 68 -14.82 -7.66 6.23
N TRP A 69 -14.24 -7.36 7.39
CA TRP A 69 -12.79 -7.33 7.46
C TRP A 69 -12.25 -8.74 7.22
N PRO A 70 -11.51 -8.99 6.14
CA PRO A 70 -11.14 -10.33 5.76
C PRO A 70 -10.12 -10.86 6.77
N ARG A 71 -10.29 -12.09 7.23
CA ARG A 71 -9.16 -12.86 7.78
C ARG A 71 -8.46 -13.53 6.59
N GLY A 72 -7.62 -12.76 5.89
CA GLY A 72 -6.78 -13.23 4.78
C GLY A 72 -7.04 -12.52 3.43
N LEU A 73 -5.95 -12.22 2.71
CA LEU A 73 -5.94 -11.45 1.45
C LEU A 73 -6.77 -12.08 0.33
N VAL A 74 -6.84 -13.41 0.28
CA VAL A 74 -7.59 -14.16 -0.74
C VAL A 74 -9.11 -13.94 -0.61
N LYS A 75 -9.63 -13.74 0.61
CA LYS A 75 -11.06 -13.56 0.87
C LYS A 75 -11.53 -12.11 0.73
N ALA A 76 -10.60 -11.17 0.54
CA ALA A 76 -10.87 -9.75 0.71
C ALA A 76 -11.82 -9.10 -0.29
N THR A 77 -11.96 -9.71 -1.45
CA THR A 77 -12.72 -9.14 -2.56
C THR A 77 -13.94 -9.97 -2.94
N ALA A 78 -14.12 -11.16 -2.36
CA ALA A 78 -15.32 -11.98 -2.57
C ALA A 78 -16.53 -11.52 -1.74
N LYS A 79 -16.33 -10.57 -0.82
CA LYS A 79 -17.30 -10.15 0.21
C LYS A 79 -17.47 -8.62 0.31
N LEU A 80 -17.07 -7.86 -0.70
CA LEU A 80 -17.37 -6.43 -0.66
C LEU A 80 -18.87 -6.25 -0.93
N GLU A 81 -19.58 -5.67 0.04
CA GLU A 81 -20.97 -5.27 -0.12
C GLU A 81 -21.16 -4.43 -1.40
N PRO A 82 -22.27 -4.58 -2.13
CA PRO A 82 -22.50 -3.88 -3.39
C PRO A 82 -22.32 -2.36 -3.28
N GLU A 83 -22.71 -1.74 -2.17
CA GLU A 83 -22.56 -0.30 -1.95
C GLU A 83 -21.10 0.14 -1.84
N THR A 84 -20.28 -0.59 -1.08
CA THR A 84 -18.84 -0.35 -0.97
C THR A 84 -18.18 -0.56 -2.33
N PHE A 85 -18.59 -1.60 -3.07
CA PHE A 85 -18.10 -1.86 -4.41
C PHE A 85 -18.45 -0.74 -5.40
N LEU A 86 -19.69 -0.26 -5.40
CA LEU A 86 -20.15 0.84 -6.24
C LEU A 86 -19.45 2.16 -5.89
N TRP A 87 -19.25 2.45 -4.61
CA TRP A 87 -18.48 3.62 -4.18
C TRP A 87 -17.03 3.55 -4.66
N LEU A 88 -16.38 2.39 -4.52
CA LEU A 88 -15.02 2.17 -5.05
C LEU A 88 -14.96 2.35 -6.56
N LEU A 89 -15.98 1.89 -7.30
CA LEU A 89 -16.06 2.14 -8.74
C LEU A 89 -16.34 3.61 -9.07
N SER A 90 -17.09 4.33 -8.24
CA SER A 90 -17.36 5.77 -8.42
C SER A 90 -16.14 6.64 -8.14
N THR A 91 -15.23 6.18 -7.28
CA THR A 91 -13.92 6.82 -7.07
C THR A 91 -12.90 6.37 -8.12
N ALA A 92 -13.10 5.17 -8.70
CA ALA A 92 -12.45 4.72 -9.92
C ALA A 92 -12.95 5.55 -11.13
N PRO A 93 -12.24 5.58 -12.27
CA PRO A 93 -12.36 6.71 -13.17
C PRO A 93 -13.60 6.61 -14.05
N SER A 94 -14.48 7.59 -13.89
CA SER A 94 -15.38 8.09 -14.93
C SER A 94 -15.13 9.58 -15.28
N GLY A 95 -13.94 10.13 -14.94
CA GLY A 95 -13.49 11.54 -15.15
C GLY A 95 -13.39 12.29 -13.81
N VAL A 96 -12.50 13.26 -13.50
CA VAL A 96 -11.61 14.20 -14.21
C VAL A 96 -10.31 14.41 -13.38
N PHE A 97 -9.17 14.70 -14.03
CA PHE A 97 -7.80 15.14 -13.61
C PHE A 97 -7.12 14.66 -12.29
N THR A 98 -7.83 14.18 -11.28
CA THR A 98 -7.26 13.70 -10.00
C THR A 98 -8.14 12.59 -9.44
N SER A 99 -7.84 11.34 -9.80
CA SER A 99 -8.45 10.21 -9.11
C SER A 99 -7.73 10.01 -7.78
N PRO A 100 -8.45 9.86 -6.64
CA PRO A 100 -7.83 9.53 -5.35
C PRO A 100 -6.92 8.29 -5.43
N TRP A 101 -7.21 7.37 -6.35
CA TRP A 101 -6.37 6.22 -6.67
C TRP A 101 -4.94 6.59 -7.09
N PHE A 102 -4.75 7.73 -7.77
CA PHE A 102 -3.43 8.16 -8.19
C PHE A 102 -2.65 8.83 -7.06
N ASP A 103 -3.31 9.39 -6.05
CA ASP A 103 -2.61 9.89 -4.86
C ASP A 103 -1.91 8.74 -4.12
N LEU A 104 -2.46 7.51 -4.16
CA LEU A 104 -1.80 6.31 -3.62
C LEU A 104 -0.41 6.03 -4.20
N LEU A 105 -0.11 6.48 -5.42
CA LEU A 105 1.23 6.30 -6.01
C LEU A 105 2.32 6.96 -5.16
N SER A 106 2.02 8.07 -4.48
CA SER A 106 3.01 8.73 -3.62
C SER A 106 3.38 7.89 -2.39
N ILE A 107 2.53 6.94 -2.01
CA ILE A 107 2.79 5.96 -0.96
C ILE A 107 3.35 4.67 -1.56
N PHE A 108 2.66 4.06 -2.52
CA PHE A 108 2.97 2.70 -3.01
C PHE A 108 4.28 2.60 -3.78
N GLU A 109 4.80 3.71 -4.31
CA GLU A 109 6.10 3.76 -4.98
C GLU A 109 7.25 4.13 -4.04
N ARG A 110 6.99 4.29 -2.72
CA ARG A 110 8.08 4.56 -1.76
C ARG A 110 9.10 3.42 -1.78
N PRO A 111 10.41 3.73 -1.68
CA PRO A 111 11.47 2.73 -1.81
C PRO A 111 11.32 1.53 -0.87
N TRP A 112 10.74 1.74 0.31
CA TRP A 112 10.49 0.69 1.29
C TRP A 112 9.74 -0.52 0.69
N PHE A 113 8.72 -0.31 -0.15
CA PHE A 113 7.97 -1.43 -0.77
C PHE A 113 8.78 -2.28 -1.75
N SER A 114 9.98 -1.84 -2.13
CA SER A 114 10.89 -2.58 -3.01
C SER A 114 12.12 -3.13 -2.27
N ARG A 115 12.26 -2.92 -0.96
CA ARG A 115 13.36 -3.49 -0.16
C ARG A 115 13.11 -4.96 0.12
N ILE A 116 14.16 -5.78 0.03
CA ILE A 116 14.11 -7.20 0.41
C ILE A 116 13.71 -7.37 1.89
N TRP A 117 14.21 -6.48 2.75
CA TRP A 117 14.00 -6.51 4.20
C TRP A 117 12.56 -6.29 4.64
N THR A 118 11.76 -5.65 3.80
CA THR A 118 10.33 -5.42 4.03
C THR A 118 9.59 -6.71 4.34
N VAL A 119 9.96 -7.83 3.70
CA VAL A 119 9.36 -9.14 3.99
C VAL A 119 9.58 -9.54 5.45
N GLN A 120 10.79 -9.37 5.99
CA GLN A 120 11.06 -9.76 7.38
C GLN A 120 10.30 -8.87 8.36
N GLU A 121 10.25 -7.56 8.09
CA GLU A 121 9.54 -6.58 8.92
C GLU A 121 8.05 -6.93 9.06
N VAL A 122 7.38 -7.18 7.93
CA VAL A 122 5.93 -7.38 7.90
C VAL A 122 5.49 -8.80 8.24
N VAL A 123 6.31 -9.82 7.93
CA VAL A 123 5.98 -11.23 8.21
C VAL A 123 6.27 -11.61 9.65
N MET A 124 7.34 -11.06 10.24
CA MET A 124 7.72 -11.41 11.62
C MET A 124 7.00 -10.55 12.66
N GLY A 125 6.57 -9.34 12.29
CA GLY A 125 5.87 -8.44 13.20
C GLY A 125 4.47 -8.94 13.57
N ARG A 126 4.11 -8.83 14.85
CA ARG A 126 2.76 -9.17 15.35
C ARG A 126 1.73 -8.08 15.05
N SER A 127 2.19 -6.84 15.07
CA SER A 127 1.46 -5.61 14.82
C SER A 127 2.38 -4.75 13.96
N VAL A 128 1.95 -4.42 12.74
CA VAL A 128 2.80 -3.73 11.76
C VAL A 128 2.09 -2.47 11.29
N GLY A 129 2.66 -1.33 11.66
CA GLY A 129 2.24 -0.01 11.22
C GLY A 129 3.21 0.55 10.20
N VAL A 130 2.69 1.12 9.12
CA VAL A 130 3.46 1.85 8.11
C VAL A 130 3.22 3.35 8.34
N TRP A 131 4.30 4.13 8.42
CA TRP A 131 4.25 5.55 8.75
C TRP A 131 4.87 6.40 7.64
N CYS A 132 4.09 7.37 7.17
CA CYS A 132 4.50 8.40 6.22
C CYS A 132 4.37 9.77 6.89
N GLY A 133 5.50 10.38 7.27
CA GLY A 133 5.49 11.58 8.10
C GLY A 133 4.70 11.34 9.39
N CYS A 134 3.71 12.19 9.66
CA CYS A 134 2.86 12.04 10.85
C CYS A 134 1.70 11.04 10.69
N HIS A 135 1.58 10.39 9.52
CA HIS A 135 0.44 9.56 9.18
C HIS A 135 0.72 8.06 9.33
N GLY A 136 -0.01 7.39 10.24
CA GLY A 136 0.05 5.95 10.44
C GLY A 136 -1.03 5.18 9.66
N ILE A 137 -0.64 4.05 9.09
CA ILE A 137 -1.48 3.15 8.27
C ILE A 137 -1.22 1.71 8.71
N GLU A 138 -2.25 0.88 8.87
CA GLU A 138 -2.01 -0.53 9.14
C GLU A 138 -1.52 -1.24 7.87
N TRP A 139 -0.50 -2.10 8.00
CA TRP A 139 0.04 -2.86 6.87
C TRP A 139 -1.05 -3.64 6.12
N MET A 140 -2.04 -4.15 6.84
CA MET A 140 -3.16 -4.88 6.25
C MET A 140 -4.06 -4.00 5.38
N ASP A 141 -4.28 -2.73 5.75
CA ASP A 141 -5.06 -1.78 4.93
C ASP A 141 -4.42 -1.59 3.55
N ILE A 142 -3.09 -1.46 3.53
CA ILE A 142 -2.29 -1.33 2.30
C ILE A 142 -2.41 -2.58 1.44
N CYS A 143 -2.32 -3.78 2.04
CA CYS A 143 -2.45 -5.04 1.32
C CYS A 143 -3.84 -5.21 0.70
N TYR A 144 -4.90 -4.83 1.41
CA TYR A 144 -6.27 -4.91 0.89
C TYR A 144 -6.49 -3.94 -0.27
N CYS A 145 -6.02 -2.71 -0.14
CA CYS A 145 -6.06 -1.75 -1.23
C CYS A 145 -5.33 -2.29 -2.47
N ALA A 146 -4.16 -2.91 -2.29
CA ALA A 146 -3.42 -3.53 -3.39
C ALA A 146 -4.22 -4.67 -4.07
N VAL A 147 -4.83 -5.57 -3.30
CA VAL A 147 -5.68 -6.65 -3.86
C VAL A 147 -6.87 -6.08 -4.64
N PHE A 148 -7.52 -5.05 -4.11
CA PHE A 148 -8.62 -4.38 -4.79
C PHE A 148 -8.18 -3.82 -6.15
N ILE A 149 -7.07 -3.07 -6.18
CA ILE A 149 -6.50 -2.54 -7.42
C ILE A 149 -6.26 -3.67 -8.42
N LEU A 150 -5.62 -4.77 -8.01
CA LEU A 150 -5.30 -5.87 -8.93
C LEU A 150 -6.53 -6.55 -9.52
N ARG A 151 -7.61 -6.65 -8.76
CA ARG A 151 -8.85 -7.29 -9.23
C ARG A 151 -9.68 -6.40 -10.14
N HIS A 152 -9.67 -5.08 -9.90
CA HIS A 152 -10.61 -4.15 -10.55
C HIS A 152 -9.96 -3.20 -11.55
N ALA A 153 -8.68 -2.87 -11.42
CA ALA A 153 -7.99 -1.99 -12.35
C ALA A 153 -7.88 -2.60 -13.76
N THR A 154 -7.89 -3.94 -13.91
CA THR A 154 -7.97 -4.59 -15.22
C THR A 154 -9.30 -4.28 -15.92
N HIS A 155 -10.40 -4.20 -15.17
CA HIS A 155 -11.70 -3.80 -15.72
C HIS A 155 -11.70 -2.30 -16.07
N ALA A 156 -11.14 -1.46 -15.20
CA ALA A 156 -10.98 -0.03 -15.47
C ALA A 156 -10.15 0.24 -16.73
N LEU A 157 -9.00 -0.43 -16.90
CA LEU A 157 -8.15 -0.30 -18.09
C LEU A 157 -8.87 -0.75 -19.37
N ARG A 158 -9.64 -1.85 -19.32
CA ARG A 158 -10.44 -2.31 -20.47
C ARG A 158 -11.51 -1.30 -20.87
N ASN A 159 -12.15 -0.64 -19.91
CA ASN A 159 -13.17 0.38 -20.20
C ASN A 159 -12.55 1.69 -20.68
N LEU A 160 -11.40 2.10 -20.13
CA LEU A 160 -10.63 3.25 -20.62
C LEU A 160 -10.15 3.04 -22.06
N ALA A 161 -9.67 1.85 -22.40
CA ALA A 161 -9.26 1.51 -23.76
C ALA A 161 -10.43 1.52 -24.77
N LYS A 162 -11.66 1.23 -24.31
CA LYS A 162 -12.86 1.36 -25.15
C LYS A 162 -13.24 2.82 -25.39
N LEU A 163 -13.05 3.69 -24.40
CA LEU A 163 -13.29 5.13 -24.54
C LEU A 163 -12.29 5.80 -25.49
N ASP A 164 -11.05 5.29 -25.58
CA ASP A 164 -10.04 5.71 -26.58
C ASP A 164 -10.56 5.62 -28.02
N THR A 165 -11.40 4.62 -28.29
CA THR A 165 -11.92 4.38 -29.64
C THR A 165 -13.08 5.32 -30.04
N LEU A 166 -13.60 6.13 -29.11
CA LEU A 166 -14.84 6.88 -29.28
C LEU A 166 -14.66 8.41 -29.30
N ASP A 167 -13.55 8.96 -28.80
CA ASP A 167 -13.39 10.42 -28.67
C ASP A 167 -11.96 10.90 -28.98
N SER A 168 -11.78 11.62 -30.09
CA SER A 168 -10.47 12.06 -30.61
C SER A 168 -9.91 13.32 -29.94
N HIS A 169 -10.68 13.99 -29.08
CA HIS A 169 -10.34 15.31 -28.53
C HIS A 169 -9.54 15.29 -27.20
N ASP A 170 -9.44 14.17 -26.47
CA ASP A 170 -8.71 14.07 -25.17
C ASP A 170 -7.68 12.91 -25.12
N LEU A 171 -6.98 12.67 -26.23
CA LEU A 171 -6.00 11.58 -26.34
C LEU A 171 -4.81 11.73 -25.36
N GLN A 172 -4.36 12.96 -25.09
CA GLN A 172 -3.28 13.22 -24.12
C GLN A 172 -3.70 12.91 -22.67
N GLY A 173 -4.91 13.32 -22.27
CA GLY A 173 -5.45 13.01 -20.95
C GLY A 173 -5.65 11.51 -20.75
N LEU A 174 -6.07 10.80 -21.80
CA LEU A 174 -6.24 9.35 -21.76
C LEU A 174 -4.92 8.57 -21.64
N GLY A 175 -3.90 8.95 -22.43
CA GLY A 175 -2.58 8.33 -22.33
C GLY A 175 -1.97 8.46 -20.92
N LEU A 176 -2.13 9.64 -20.30
CA LEU A 176 -1.67 9.88 -18.93
C LEU A 176 -2.44 9.03 -17.90
N ARG A 177 -3.76 8.87 -18.07
CA ARG A 177 -4.59 8.00 -17.22
C ARG A 177 -4.15 6.54 -17.31
N ILE A 178 -3.95 6.02 -18.53
CA ILE A 178 -3.47 4.66 -18.75
C ILE A 178 -2.11 4.45 -18.07
N TYR A 179 -1.20 5.41 -18.23
CA TYR A 179 0.12 5.38 -17.60
C TYR A 179 0.04 5.31 -16.07
N HIS A 180 -0.77 6.15 -15.43
CA HIS A 180 -0.92 6.11 -13.97
C HIS A 180 -1.55 4.81 -13.47
N TRP A 181 -2.52 4.25 -14.19
CA TRP A 181 -3.10 2.94 -13.85
C TRP A 181 -2.09 1.80 -13.98
N GLN A 182 -1.27 1.80 -15.02
CA GLN A 182 -0.20 0.81 -15.18
C GLN A 182 0.79 0.87 -14.02
N ARG A 183 1.19 2.08 -13.61
CA ARG A 183 2.05 2.28 -12.43
C ARG A 183 1.40 1.80 -11.15
N LEU A 184 0.14 2.14 -10.93
CA LEU A 184 -0.58 1.77 -9.71
C LEU A 184 -0.75 0.24 -9.62
N ILE A 185 -1.07 -0.41 -10.74
CA ILE A 185 -1.11 -1.87 -10.83
C ILE A 185 0.26 -2.48 -10.56
N ALA A 186 1.33 -1.94 -11.14
CA ALA A 186 2.68 -2.44 -10.91
C ALA A 186 3.10 -2.31 -9.43
N ALA A 187 2.81 -1.18 -8.79
CA ALA A 187 3.08 -0.98 -7.37
C ALA A 187 2.23 -1.90 -6.49
N ALA A 188 0.94 -2.05 -6.79
CA ALA A 188 0.04 -2.97 -6.10
C ALA A 188 0.48 -4.45 -6.23
N LYS A 189 1.04 -4.87 -7.38
CA LYS A 189 1.59 -6.22 -7.53
C LYS A 189 2.74 -6.49 -6.56
N LYS A 190 3.66 -5.53 -6.41
CA LYS A 190 4.79 -5.65 -5.46
C LYS A 190 4.29 -5.82 -4.03
N ILE A 191 3.38 -4.95 -3.61
CA ILE A 191 2.76 -4.99 -2.28
C ILE A 191 2.03 -6.32 -2.07
N HIS A 192 1.23 -6.76 -3.04
CA HIS A 192 0.49 -8.00 -2.93
C HIS A 192 1.41 -9.21 -2.74
N VAL A 193 2.50 -9.30 -3.49
CA VAL A 193 3.49 -10.38 -3.34
C VAL A 193 4.05 -10.42 -1.91
N VAL A 194 4.40 -9.26 -1.34
CA VAL A 194 4.87 -9.19 0.06
C VAL A 194 3.75 -9.60 1.03
N GLY A 195 2.53 -9.10 0.82
CA GLY A 195 1.38 -9.39 1.68
C GLY A 195 0.98 -10.87 1.69
N LEU A 196 1.24 -11.63 0.63
CA LEU A 196 0.97 -13.08 0.61
C LEU A 196 1.75 -13.85 1.68
N PHE A 197 2.84 -13.29 2.21
CA PHE A 197 3.61 -13.91 3.29
C PHE A 197 3.11 -13.54 4.70
N THR A 198 2.17 -12.60 4.82
CA THR A 198 1.63 -12.13 6.11
C THR A 198 0.28 -12.76 6.49
N SER A 199 -0.16 -13.81 5.77
CA SER A 199 -1.45 -14.48 5.95
C SER A 199 -1.42 -15.66 6.93
#